data_AF-S2RCY4-F1
#
_entry.id   AF-S2RCY4-F1
#
_cell.length_a   1.000
_cell.length_b   1.000
_cell.length_c   1.000
_cell.angle_alpha   90.00
_cell.angle_beta   90.00
_cell.angle_gamma   90.00
#
_symmetry.space_group_name_H-M   'P 1'
#
loop_
_entity.id
_entity.type
_entity.pdbx_description
1 polymer ?
#
loop_
_entity_poly.entity_id
_entity_poly.type
_entity_poly.pdbx_seq_one_letter_code
_entity_poly.pdbx_strand_id
1 'polypeptide(L)'
;MFQTSARATLPASLRDQLQAWLIPRKRQHQLRVAKTILVNGHYRNFNEKVQPSDVITMTYDEPTPLAYVPETPALTIHYEDDDLLIVDKP
;
A
#
# COMPACT_ATOMS: atom_id res chain seq x y z
N MET A 1 -8.83 8.33 -7.88
CA MET A 1 -7.36 8.35 -7.62
C MET A 1 -7.09 9.00 -6.27
N PHE A 2 -6.15 8.47 -5.48
CA PHE A 2 -5.77 9.09 -4.20
C PHE A 2 -4.29 9.46 -4.20
N GLN A 3 -3.94 10.59 -3.58
CA GLN A 3 -2.57 11.11 -3.55
C GLN A 3 -2.11 11.27 -2.10
N THR A 4 -0.87 10.88 -1.81
CA THR A 4 -0.22 11.16 -0.53
C THR A 4 1.13 11.82 -0.76
N SER A 5 1.54 12.68 0.16
CA SER A 5 2.82 13.36 0.12
C SER A 5 3.50 13.30 1.49
N ALA A 6 4.81 13.08 1.50
CA ALA A 6 5.62 13.09 2.72
C ALA A 6 7.02 13.65 2.42
N ARG A 7 7.69 14.16 3.45
CA ARG A 7 9.05 14.68 3.32
C ARG A 7 10.07 13.60 3.61
N ALA A 8 11.04 13.42 2.72
CA ALA A 8 12.17 12.53 2.94
C ALA A 8 12.89 12.90 4.25
N THR A 9 13.28 11.89 5.01
CA THR A 9 13.85 12.04 6.36
C THR A 9 15.33 11.70 6.38
N LEU A 10 15.80 10.87 5.44
CA LEU A 10 17.18 10.39 5.36
C LEU A 10 17.77 10.70 3.98
N PRO A 11 19.07 11.03 3.91
CA PRO A 11 19.79 11.10 2.63
C PRO A 11 20.01 9.68 2.09
N ALA A 12 19.06 9.17 1.33
CA ALA A 12 19.05 7.79 0.83
C ALA A 12 18.51 7.73 -0.60
N SER A 13 18.47 6.54 -1.20
CA SER A 13 17.75 6.39 -2.48
C SER A 13 16.25 6.56 -2.26
N LEU A 14 15.52 6.97 -3.30
CA LEU A 14 14.06 7.03 -3.26
C LEU A 14 13.46 5.68 -2.83
N ARG A 15 14.03 4.56 -3.30
CA ARG A 15 13.63 3.21 -2.87
C ARG A 15 13.81 3.00 -1.37
N ASP A 16 14.96 3.38 -0.82
CA ASP A 16 15.24 3.19 0.61
C ASP A 16 14.30 4.04 1.46
N GLN A 17 14.00 5.26 1.02
CA GLN A 17 13.03 6.13 1.68
C GLN A 17 11.62 5.52 1.68
N LEU A 18 11.18 4.92 0.57
CA LEU A 18 9.90 4.20 0.49
C LEU A 18 9.87 2.96 1.38
N GLN A 19 10.99 2.25 1.50
CA GLN A 19 11.11 1.10 2.39
C GLN A 19 11.09 1.50 3.87
N ALA A 20 11.72 2.62 4.23
CA ALA A 20 11.67 3.19 5.57
C ALA A 20 10.23 3.60 5.97
N TRP A 21 9.41 4.01 5.01
CA TRP A 21 7.98 4.27 5.20
C TRP A 21 7.09 3.03 5.13
N LEU A 22 7.69 1.84 5.05
CA LEU A 22 6.98 0.55 4.98
C LEU A 22 6.02 0.45 3.79
N ILE A 23 6.30 1.16 2.69
CA ILE A 23 5.50 1.05 1.47
C ILE A 23 5.74 -0.32 0.85
N PRO A 24 4.70 -1.17 0.63
CA PRO A 24 4.88 -2.51 0.12
C PRO A 24 5.56 -2.55 -1.25
N ARG A 25 6.38 -3.58 -1.51
CA ARG A 25 7.11 -3.74 -2.80
C ARG A 25 6.19 -3.72 -4.02
N LYS A 26 4.99 -4.29 -3.92
CA LYS A 26 3.99 -4.28 -4.99
C LYS A 26 3.55 -2.84 -5.32
N ARG A 27 3.26 -2.03 -4.29
CA ARG A 27 2.90 -0.61 -4.43
C ARG A 27 4.05 0.20 -5.04
N GLN A 28 5.27 -0.01 -4.56
CA GLN A 28 6.47 0.60 -5.12
C GLN A 28 6.61 0.31 -6.62
N HIS A 29 6.44 -0.95 -7.04
CA HIS A 29 6.51 -1.33 -8.44
C HIS A 29 5.42 -0.63 -9.28
N GLN A 30 4.18 -0.59 -8.79
CA GLN A 30 3.06 0.09 -9.47
C GLN A 30 3.37 1.57 -9.70
N LEU A 31 3.80 2.29 -8.66
CA LEU A 31 4.19 3.70 -8.74
C LEU A 31 5.31 3.93 -9.78
N ARG A 32 6.29 3.01 -9.83
CA ARG A 32 7.38 3.08 -10.80
C ARG A 32 6.90 2.89 -12.23
N VAL A 33 6.08 1.88 -12.48
CA VAL A 33 5.57 1.54 -13.81
C VAL A 33 4.65 2.64 -14.33
N ALA A 34 3.77 3.16 -13.48
CA ALA A 34 2.85 4.24 -13.82
C ALA A 34 3.52 5.63 -13.87
N LYS A 35 4.78 5.75 -13.40
CA LYS A 35 5.50 7.02 -13.25
C LYS A 35 4.75 8.06 -12.40
N THR A 36 3.99 7.60 -11.40
CA THR A 36 3.12 8.43 -10.56
C THR A 36 3.76 8.85 -9.23
N ILE A 37 5.09 8.76 -9.15
CA ILE A 37 5.88 9.22 -8.02
C ILE A 37 6.76 10.40 -8.41
N LEU A 38 6.58 11.51 -7.71
CA LEU A 38 7.22 12.78 -7.97
C LEU A 38 8.05 13.17 -6.75
N VAL A 39 9.24 13.70 -6.97
CA VAL A 39 10.07 14.35 -5.95
C VAL A 39 10.15 15.82 -6.32
N ASN A 40 9.67 16.68 -5.42
CA ASN A 40 9.55 18.12 -5.65
C ASN A 40 8.82 18.46 -6.97
N GLY A 41 7.79 17.69 -7.31
CA GLY A 41 6.99 17.87 -8.53
C GLY A 41 7.54 17.23 -9.81
N HIS A 42 8.72 16.61 -9.77
CA HIS A 42 9.32 15.97 -10.94
C HIS A 42 9.46 14.46 -10.75
N TYR A 43 9.19 13.69 -11.81
CA TYR A 43 9.42 12.24 -11.77
C TYR A 43 10.91 11.93 -11.59
N ARG A 44 11.20 10.97 -10.71
CA ARG A 44 12.57 10.51 -10.39
C ARG A 44 12.63 8.99 -10.40
N ASN A 45 13.77 8.45 -10.82
CA ASN A 45 14.03 7.01 -10.73
C ASN A 45 14.25 6.59 -9.27
N PHE A 46 13.92 5.34 -8.95
CA PHE A 46 13.96 4.79 -7.60
C PHE A 46 15.38 4.68 -7.04
N ASN A 47 16.38 4.58 -7.91
CA ASN A 47 17.79 4.52 -7.54
C ASN A 47 18.41 5.93 -7.36
N GLU A 48 17.69 7.00 -7.72
CA GLU A 48 18.17 8.36 -7.49
C GLU A 48 18.10 8.69 -6.00
N LYS A 49 19.04 9.52 -5.53
CA LYS A 49 19.10 9.97 -4.15
C LYS A 49 18.07 11.07 -3.90
N VAL A 50 17.42 11.01 -2.75
CA VAL A 50 16.58 12.08 -2.20
C VAL A 50 17.31 12.72 -1.02
N GLN A 51 17.12 14.02 -0.86
CA GLN A 51 17.65 14.78 0.26
C GLN A 51 16.60 14.92 1.35
N PRO A 52 17.03 15.05 2.63
CA PRO A 52 16.12 15.41 3.69
C PRO A 52 15.32 16.67 3.31
N SER A 53 14.02 16.66 3.64
CA SER A 53 13.04 17.72 3.29
C SER A 53 12.48 17.69 1.87
N ASP A 54 13.04 16.89 0.94
CA ASP A 54 12.43 16.69 -0.38
C ASP A 54 11.00 16.18 -0.23
N VAL A 55 10.07 16.78 -0.96
CA VAL A 55 8.65 16.39 -0.95
C VAL A 55 8.44 15.27 -1.95
N ILE A 56 8.14 14.07 -1.46
CA ILE A 56 7.81 12.92 -2.28
C ILE A 56 6.29 12.80 -2.34
N THR A 57 5.75 12.92 -3.54
CA THR A 57 4.32 12.81 -3.84
C THR A 57 4.06 11.51 -4.60
N MET A 58 3.14 10.69 -4.10
CA MET A 58 2.75 9.42 -4.70
C MET A 58 1.27 9.48 -5.06
N THR A 59 0.96 9.24 -6.33
CA THR A 59 -0.42 9.13 -6.80
C THR A 59 -0.74 7.67 -7.07
N TYR A 60 -1.81 7.19 -6.45
CA TYR A 60 -2.24 5.81 -6.52
C TYR A 60 -3.53 5.70 -7.33
N ASP A 61 -3.60 4.63 -8.11
CA ASP A 61 -4.84 4.19 -8.72
C ASP A 61 -5.86 3.87 -7.63
N GLU A 62 -7.13 4.13 -7.95
CA GLU A 62 -8.23 3.80 -7.06
C GLU A 62 -8.16 2.30 -6.73
N PRO A 63 -8.24 1.89 -5.44
CA PRO A 63 -8.41 0.48 -5.16
C PRO A 63 -9.69 0.05 -5.85
N THR A 64 -9.61 -0.96 -6.71
CA THR A 64 -10.81 -1.66 -7.17
C THR A 64 -11.56 -2.05 -5.91
N PRO A 65 -12.82 -1.61 -5.71
CA PRO A 65 -13.57 -2.03 -4.55
C PRO A 65 -13.61 -3.55 -4.59
N LEU A 66 -12.93 -4.17 -3.63
CA LEU A 66 -13.15 -5.58 -3.34
C LEU A 66 -14.56 -5.59 -2.77
N ALA A 67 -15.54 -5.90 -3.63
CA ALA A 67 -16.84 -6.28 -3.16
C ALA A 67 -16.61 -7.55 -2.34
N TYR A 68 -16.49 -7.40 -1.03
CA TYR A 68 -16.63 -8.52 -0.11
C TYR A 68 -18.11 -8.89 -0.16
N VAL A 69 -18.47 -9.70 -1.14
CA VAL A 69 -19.80 -10.30 -1.22
C VAL A 69 -19.81 -11.33 -0.10
N PRO A 70 -20.72 -11.20 0.88
CA PRO A 70 -20.89 -12.25 1.88
C PRO A 70 -21.31 -13.51 1.13
N GLU A 71 -20.39 -14.45 0.99
CA GLU A 71 -20.78 -15.81 0.69
C GLU A 71 -21.34 -16.37 1.99
N THR A 72 -22.55 -16.92 1.94
CA THR A 72 -23.10 -17.76 3.00
C THR A 72 -22.89 -19.22 2.60
N PRO A 73 -21.66 -19.76 2.70
CA PRO A 73 -21.49 -21.20 2.57
C PRO A 73 -22.29 -21.88 3.68
N ALA A 74 -22.85 -23.06 3.38
CA ALA A 74 -23.41 -23.92 4.42
C ALA A 74 -22.27 -24.39 5.32
N LEU A 75 -22.03 -23.65 6.42
CA LEU A 75 -21.05 -23.99 7.44
C LEU A 75 -21.71 -24.94 8.44
N THR A 76 -21.03 -26.04 8.78
CA THR A 76 -21.46 -26.89 9.88
C THR A 76 -20.98 -26.27 11.18
N ILE A 77 -21.90 -25.74 11.98
CA ILE A 77 -21.57 -25.13 13.28
C ILE A 77 -21.55 -26.24 14.34
N HIS A 78 -20.41 -26.40 15.02
CA HIS A 78 -20.26 -27.34 16.14
C HIS A 78 -20.56 -26.68 17.48
N TYR A 79 -20.28 -25.38 17.60
CA TYR A 79 -20.48 -24.62 18.83
C TYR A 79 -20.62 -23.13 18.51
N GLU A 80 -21.51 -22.43 19.22
CA GLU A 80 -21.70 -20.98 19.13
C GLU A 80 -22.11 -20.42 20.50
N ASP A 81 -21.45 -19.36 20.93
CA ASP A 81 -21.84 -18.50 22.04
C ASP A 81 -21.62 -17.01 21.68
N ASP A 82 -21.82 -16.11 22.65
CA ASP A 82 -21.71 -14.65 22.44
C ASP A 82 -20.27 -14.19 22.05
N ASP A 83 -19.25 -15.00 22.31
CA ASP A 83 -17.83 -14.68 22.13
C ASP A 83 -17.11 -15.61 21.12
N LEU A 84 -17.66 -16.79 20.82
CA LEU A 84 -16.98 -17.86 20.09
C LEU A 84 -17.91 -18.62 19.12
N LEU A 85 -17.42 -18.82 17.90
CA LEU A 85 -18.04 -19.68 16.88
C LEU A 85 -17.03 -20.75 16.42
N ILE A 86 -17.37 -22.03 16.56
CA ILE A 86 -16.61 -23.17 16.06
C ILE A 86 -17.36 -23.78 14.88
N VAL A 87 -16.75 -23.73 13.70
CA VAL A 87 -17.29 -24.30 12.47
C VAL A 87 -16.38 -25.37 11.90
N ASP A 88 -16.97 -26.41 11.33
CA ASP A 88 -16.28 -27.34 10.45
C ASP A 88 -16.12 -26.68 9.08
N LYS A 89 -14.87 -26.39 8.73
CA LYS A 89 -14.51 -25.91 7.40
C LYS A 89 -14.47 -27.12 6.45
N PRO A 90 -15.25 -27.14 5.36
CA PRO A 90 -15.18 -28.22 4.37
C PRO A 90 -13.84 -28.24 3.62
#